data_AF-A0AAP0GUT5-F1
#
_entry.id   AF-A0AAP0GUT5-F1
#
_cell.length_a   1.000
_cell.length_b   1.000
_cell.length_c   1.000
_cell.angle_alpha   90.00
_cell.angle_beta   90.00
_cell.angle_gamma   90.00
#
_symmetry.space_group_name_H-M   'P 1'
#
loop_
_entity.id
_entity.type
_entity.pdbx_description
1 polymer ?
#
loop_
_entity_poly.entity_id
_entity_poly.type
_entity_poly.pdbx_seq_one_letter_code
_entity_poly.pdbx_strand_id
1 'polypeptide(L)'
;MASINQASSFMHPNISPSPSTSSSRRIITSASIHLPKISTTNLGIHLPKISTTNPGNLSMVEEMHKLSRITPKSPTRVHPADQDVMKKLYAILEAVSDRVEMHKNIGEQRANWNSLLLTSINTITLSAATMAGIASAITSLPGAPLEALKLASTFMYLAATGMLVIMNKIQPSQLAEEQRNAARLLKQLESEIKTKIAISNPTLGDVNEAMEKVLAIDRAYPLPLLGVMLEKFPAKVEPAVWWPEKQRTSAKQQVYKNGWSVELEEEMREIIRVLEIKDKDDYLRLGEKAVKLNKGLAIAGPLLTGLGAIGSAFLASSPHNSWAMVLGVMGGAMASVVNTVQHGGQVGMVFEMYRSNAGFFKMMQESIESNLEERDMEMRENGEVFEMKVALQLGRSLSELRGVATSSLRKGKDVEEFGSKLF
;
A
#
# COMPACT_ATOMS: atom_id res chain seq x y z
N MET A 1 -45.27 50.16 -7.59
CA MET A 1 -44.39 49.09 -8.10
C MET A 1 -43.06 49.77 -8.39
N ALA A 2 -42.06 49.80 -7.50
CA ALA A 2 -41.33 48.68 -6.88
C ALA A 2 -40.49 47.89 -7.92
N SER A 3 -39.18 47.65 -7.74
CA SER A 3 -38.24 48.16 -6.73
C SER A 3 -36.76 47.95 -7.16
N ILE A 4 -35.91 48.93 -6.82
CA ILE A 4 -34.52 48.80 -6.31
C ILE A 4 -33.48 48.05 -7.17
N ASN A 5 -32.52 48.83 -7.69
CA ASN A 5 -31.12 48.42 -7.87
C ASN A 5 -30.30 48.82 -6.62
N GLN A 6 -29.52 47.90 -6.06
CA GLN A 6 -28.46 48.10 -5.04
C GLN A 6 -27.51 46.86 -5.08
N ALA A 7 -26.21 46.92 -4.82
CA ALA A 7 -25.33 48.08 -4.59
C ALA A 7 -23.86 47.80 -4.97
N SER A 8 -23.23 48.84 -5.51
CA SER A 8 -21.80 49.21 -5.56
C SER A 8 -20.71 48.35 -4.89
N SER A 9 -19.64 48.15 -5.67
CA SER A 9 -18.24 48.18 -5.21
C SER A 9 -17.82 49.56 -4.67
N PHE A 10 -17.05 49.62 -3.57
CA PHE A 10 -16.03 50.63 -3.20
C PHE A 10 -15.18 49.99 -2.06
N MET A 11 -13.88 50.20 -1.87
CA MET A 11 -13.11 51.46 -1.88
C MET A 11 -11.66 51.28 -2.37
N HIS A 12 -11.15 52.26 -3.13
CA HIS A 12 -9.73 52.64 -3.14
C HIS A 12 -9.48 53.69 -2.05
N PRO A 13 -8.22 54.00 -1.73
CA PRO A 13 -7.83 55.40 -1.97
C PRO A 13 -6.51 55.56 -2.76
N ASN A 14 -6.41 56.73 -3.40
CA ASN A 14 -5.26 57.19 -4.20
C ASN A 14 -4.12 57.72 -3.31
N ILE A 15 -2.93 57.99 -3.90
CA ILE A 15 -2.41 59.36 -4.09
C ILE A 15 -1.11 59.37 -4.94
N SER A 16 -1.17 60.18 -6.00
CA SER A 16 -0.16 60.93 -6.79
C SER A 16 1.30 60.45 -7.02
N PRO A 17 1.84 60.66 -8.24
CA PRO A 17 3.26 60.45 -8.57
C PRO A 17 4.11 61.73 -8.41
N SER A 18 5.42 61.56 -8.17
CA SER A 18 6.47 62.55 -8.50
C SER A 18 7.84 61.85 -8.61
N PRO A 19 8.77 62.35 -9.45
CA PRO A 19 9.94 61.58 -9.88
C PRO A 19 11.18 61.81 -9.02
N SER A 20 12.05 60.80 -8.92
CA SER A 20 13.43 60.99 -8.47
C SER A 20 14.40 60.04 -9.19
N THR A 21 15.61 60.56 -9.41
CA THR A 21 16.62 60.04 -10.32
C THR A 21 17.56 59.00 -9.68
N SER A 22 18.07 58.11 -10.53
CA SER A 22 19.40 57.48 -10.45
C SER A 22 19.82 56.77 -9.14
N SER A 23 20.02 55.45 -9.22
CA SER A 23 21.40 54.93 -9.28
C SER A 23 21.44 53.46 -9.69
N SER A 24 22.44 53.11 -10.50
CA SER A 24 22.75 51.70 -10.83
C SER A 24 23.46 51.04 -9.66
N ARG A 25 22.93 49.94 -9.14
CA ARG A 25 23.70 49.01 -8.30
C ARG A 25 23.28 47.56 -8.57
N ARG A 26 24.00 46.93 -9.49
CA ARG A 26 23.86 45.51 -9.85
C ARG A 26 24.37 44.64 -8.69
N ILE A 27 23.48 44.23 -7.79
CA ILE A 27 23.81 43.30 -6.70
C ILE A 27 23.89 41.88 -7.28
N ILE A 28 25.10 41.36 -7.41
CA ILE A 28 25.36 39.95 -7.70
C ILE A 28 25.46 39.23 -6.36
N THR A 29 24.46 38.44 -6.00
CA THR A 29 24.47 37.60 -4.80
C THR A 29 25.26 36.32 -5.07
N SER A 30 26.58 36.36 -4.84
CA SER A 30 27.42 35.16 -4.88
C SER A 30 27.32 34.38 -3.58
N ALA A 31 26.51 33.31 -3.56
CA ALA A 31 26.47 32.35 -2.46
C ALA A 31 27.67 31.38 -2.55
N SER A 32 28.68 31.58 -1.71
CA SER A 32 29.81 30.65 -1.57
C SER A 32 29.41 29.45 -0.70
N ILE A 33 29.28 28.26 -1.30
CA ILE A 33 29.05 27.03 -0.53
C ILE A 33 30.40 26.49 -0.06
N HIS A 34 30.74 26.71 1.20
CA HIS A 34 31.91 26.09 1.83
C HIS A 34 31.63 24.62 2.15
N LEU A 35 31.99 23.71 1.23
CA LEU A 35 32.05 22.28 1.53
C LEU A 35 33.16 22.00 2.57
N PRO A 36 32.90 21.20 3.61
CA PRO A 36 33.95 20.69 4.48
C PRO A 36 34.89 19.78 3.68
N LYS A 37 36.19 20.04 3.76
CA LYS A 37 37.23 19.24 3.11
C LYS A 37 37.41 17.93 3.89
N ILE A 38 36.75 16.85 3.46
CA ILE A 38 36.95 15.52 4.05
C ILE A 38 38.33 15.01 3.61
N SER A 39 39.25 14.90 4.57
CA SER A 39 40.57 14.32 4.34
C SER A 39 40.47 12.79 4.33
N THR A 40 40.83 12.16 3.21
CA THR A 40 40.84 10.70 3.08
C THR A 40 42.10 10.10 3.68
N THR A 41 42.02 9.57 4.90
CA THR A 41 43.08 8.74 5.50
C THR A 41 42.56 7.36 5.86
N ASN A 42 42.86 6.39 5.00
CA ASN A 42 42.97 4.95 5.25
C ASN A 42 42.08 4.34 6.36
N LEU A 43 40.87 3.89 5.99
CA LEU A 43 40.24 2.74 6.64
C LEU A 43 40.24 1.57 5.66
N GLY A 44 40.94 0.49 6.02
CA GLY A 44 41.08 -0.68 5.15
C GLY A 44 39.77 -1.46 5.02
N ILE A 45 39.16 -1.45 3.83
CA ILE A 45 37.99 -2.27 3.51
C ILE A 45 38.46 -3.70 3.27
N HIS A 46 38.43 -4.53 4.31
CA HIS A 46 38.68 -5.96 4.17
C HIS A 46 37.39 -6.70 3.77
N LEU A 47 37.14 -6.76 2.46
CA LEU A 47 35.93 -7.35 1.89
C LEU A 47 36.02 -8.90 1.92
N PRO A 48 35.10 -9.62 2.60
CA PRO A 48 35.09 -11.09 2.54
C PRO A 48 34.60 -11.56 1.17
N LYS A 49 35.49 -12.20 0.41
CA LYS A 49 35.20 -12.75 -0.91
C LYS A 49 34.38 -14.05 -0.79
N ILE A 50 33.06 -13.95 -0.90
CA ILE A 50 32.18 -15.14 -0.92
C ILE A 50 32.44 -15.93 -2.20
N SER A 51 33.02 -17.13 -2.05
CA SER A 51 33.18 -18.10 -3.14
C SER A 51 32.01 -19.07 -3.10
N THR A 52 31.33 -19.25 -4.23
CA THR A 52 30.17 -20.13 -4.39
C THR A 52 30.60 -21.58 -4.60
N THR A 53 30.26 -22.48 -3.67
CA THR A 53 30.08 -23.92 -3.96
C THR A 53 29.07 -24.53 -2.96
N ASN A 54 28.05 -25.19 -3.48
CA ASN A 54 26.96 -25.90 -2.78
C ASN A 54 27.44 -27.25 -2.17
N PRO A 55 26.56 -28.06 -1.52
CA PRO A 55 25.57 -27.76 -0.49
C PRO A 55 25.67 -28.72 0.73
N GLY A 56 25.15 -28.36 1.91
CA GLY A 56 25.13 -29.33 3.03
C GLY A 56 24.52 -28.86 4.36
N ASN A 57 23.27 -29.27 4.58
CA ASN A 57 22.59 -29.55 5.86
C ASN A 57 23.20 -29.11 7.22
N LEU A 58 22.34 -28.41 7.99
CA LEU A 58 21.96 -28.80 9.36
C LEU A 58 23.08 -28.84 10.43
N SER A 59 23.62 -27.68 10.82
CA SER A 59 24.50 -27.56 11.99
C SER A 59 24.33 -26.22 12.75
N MET A 60 23.11 -25.93 13.23
CA MET A 60 22.85 -24.80 14.14
C MET A 60 21.97 -25.18 15.34
N VAL A 61 22.09 -26.44 15.79
CA VAL A 61 21.38 -27.01 16.96
C VAL A 61 22.35 -27.52 18.04
N GLU A 62 23.61 -27.82 17.69
CA GLU A 62 24.54 -28.55 18.56
C GLU A 62 25.33 -27.67 19.57
N GLU A 63 25.50 -26.36 19.33
CA GLU A 63 26.42 -25.51 20.10
C GLU A 63 25.80 -24.74 21.28
N MET A 64 24.60 -25.11 21.76
CA MET A 64 23.97 -24.41 22.90
C MET A 64 24.14 -25.08 24.27
N HIS A 65 24.89 -26.19 24.35
CA HIS A 65 24.90 -27.05 25.54
C HIS A 65 26.11 -26.88 26.49
N LYS A 66 26.97 -25.86 26.29
CA LYS A 66 28.31 -25.84 26.92
C LYS A 66 28.78 -24.52 27.58
N LEU A 67 27.87 -23.70 28.12
CA LEU A 67 28.27 -22.67 29.10
C LEU A 67 27.19 -22.35 30.15
N SER A 68 26.88 -23.33 31.02
CA SER A 68 26.08 -23.08 32.22
C SER A 68 26.78 -23.61 33.48
N ARG A 69 27.60 -22.75 34.10
CA ARG A 69 28.12 -22.95 35.46
C ARG A 69 28.48 -21.60 36.09
N ILE A 70 27.51 -21.00 36.79
CA ILE A 70 27.63 -20.27 38.06
C ILE A 70 26.21 -19.86 38.46
N THR A 71 25.77 -20.26 39.66
CA THR A 71 24.43 -19.98 40.19
C THR A 71 24.53 -19.04 41.39
N PRO A 72 23.73 -17.96 41.44
CA PRO A 72 23.25 -17.41 42.71
C PRO A 72 21.78 -17.77 42.97
N LYS A 73 21.35 -17.68 44.23
CA LYS A 73 20.09 -18.25 44.74
C LYS A 73 18.86 -17.36 44.45
N SER A 74 17.70 -18.01 44.31
CA SER A 74 16.37 -17.41 44.08
C SER A 74 15.79 -16.65 45.30
N PRO A 75 14.69 -15.89 45.14
CA PRO A 75 13.37 -16.55 45.30
C PRO A 75 12.26 -16.03 44.34
N THR A 76 11.85 -16.90 43.41
CA THR A 76 10.44 -17.21 43.03
C THR A 76 10.54 -18.36 42.02
N ARG A 77 9.74 -19.43 42.17
CA ARG A 77 9.74 -20.57 41.24
C ARG A 77 8.98 -20.21 39.95
N VAL A 78 9.64 -19.49 39.05
CA VAL A 78 9.31 -19.55 37.61
C VAL A 78 9.94 -20.83 37.09
N HIS A 79 9.22 -21.69 36.36
CA HIS A 79 9.88 -22.87 35.79
C HIS A 79 10.84 -22.41 34.68
N PRO A 80 12.02 -23.05 34.50
CA PRO A 80 12.97 -22.65 33.46
C PRO A 80 12.35 -22.61 32.04
N ALA A 81 11.40 -23.52 31.78
CA ALA A 81 10.63 -23.55 30.54
C ALA A 81 9.78 -22.27 30.32
N ASP A 82 9.11 -21.76 31.36
CA ASP A 82 8.30 -20.54 31.30
C ASP A 82 9.20 -19.33 30.99
N GLN A 83 10.39 -19.29 31.59
CA GLN A 83 11.37 -18.23 31.34
C GLN A 83 11.85 -18.23 29.88
N ASP A 84 12.03 -19.41 29.28
CA ASP A 84 12.45 -19.54 27.87
C ASP A 84 11.30 -19.28 26.88
N VAL A 85 10.06 -19.61 27.22
CA VAL A 85 8.86 -19.21 26.46
C VAL A 85 8.74 -17.69 26.43
N MET A 86 8.89 -17.02 27.58
CA MET A 86 8.85 -15.56 27.67
C MET A 86 9.96 -14.90 26.85
N LYS A 87 11.21 -15.39 26.92
CA LYS A 87 12.32 -14.89 26.07
C LYS A 87 11.98 -14.99 24.58
N LYS A 88 11.41 -16.12 24.14
CA LYS A 88 11.02 -16.33 22.74
C LYS A 88 9.93 -15.34 22.29
N LEU A 89 8.91 -15.10 23.12
CA LEU A 89 7.88 -14.09 22.79
C LEU A 89 8.43 -12.66 22.76
N TYR A 90 9.34 -12.29 23.66
CA TYR A 90 9.99 -10.99 23.60
C TYR A 90 10.88 -10.84 22.35
N ALA A 91 11.61 -11.88 21.93
CA ALA A 91 12.38 -11.85 20.69
C ALA A 91 11.48 -11.75 19.44
N ILE A 92 10.32 -12.40 19.43
CA ILE A 92 9.31 -12.22 18.36
C ILE A 92 8.75 -10.79 18.41
N LEU A 93 8.44 -10.26 19.59
CA LEU A 93 7.87 -8.92 19.76
C LEU A 93 8.83 -7.81 19.30
N GLU A 94 10.12 -7.95 19.61
CA GLU A 94 11.20 -7.08 19.12
C GLU A 94 11.28 -7.13 17.59
N ALA A 95 11.38 -8.33 17.01
CA ALA A 95 11.42 -8.51 15.57
C ALA A 95 10.14 -8.01 14.85
N VAL A 96 8.97 -8.11 15.47
CA VAL A 96 7.71 -7.55 14.95
C VAL A 96 7.76 -6.02 15.00
N SER A 97 8.24 -5.43 16.09
CA SER A 97 8.33 -3.97 16.26
C SER A 97 9.26 -3.35 15.21
N ASP A 98 10.44 -3.95 14.99
CA ASP A 98 11.38 -3.55 13.94
C ASP A 98 10.75 -3.64 12.54
N ARG A 99 9.96 -4.70 12.27
CA ARG A 99 9.28 -4.88 10.99
C ARG A 99 8.15 -3.86 10.78
N VAL A 100 7.43 -3.43 11.83
CA VAL A 100 6.45 -2.34 11.72
C VAL A 100 7.14 -1.06 11.22
N GLU A 101 8.28 -0.70 11.80
CA GLU A 101 9.04 0.48 11.37
C GLU A 101 9.61 0.31 9.96
N MET A 102 10.16 -0.86 9.64
CA MET A 102 10.67 -1.21 8.31
C MET A 102 9.58 -1.06 7.24
N HIS A 103 8.42 -1.70 7.39
CA HIS A 103 7.33 -1.61 6.42
C HIS A 103 6.76 -0.19 6.31
N LYS A 104 6.65 0.55 7.42
CA LYS A 104 6.28 1.98 7.38
C LYS A 104 7.26 2.79 6.54
N ASN A 105 8.56 2.67 6.81
CA ASN A 105 9.63 3.39 6.10
C ASN A 105 9.65 3.03 4.60
N ILE A 106 9.46 1.76 4.23
CA ILE A 106 9.39 1.34 2.83
C ILE A 106 8.11 1.89 2.17
N GLY A 107 6.97 1.87 2.85
CA GLY A 107 5.72 2.46 2.36
C GLY A 107 5.84 3.96 2.06
N GLU A 108 6.48 4.72 2.95
CA GLU A 108 6.79 6.14 2.74
C GLU A 108 7.75 6.37 1.56
N GLN A 109 8.82 5.56 1.44
CA GLN A 109 9.73 5.61 0.29
C GLN A 109 8.99 5.35 -1.04
N ARG A 110 8.10 4.36 -1.10
CA ARG A 110 7.33 4.01 -2.30
C ARG A 110 6.29 5.08 -2.65
N ALA A 111 5.66 5.71 -1.67
CA ALA A 111 4.80 6.87 -1.88
C ALA A 111 5.58 8.07 -2.46
N ASN A 112 6.78 8.35 -1.94
CA ASN A 112 7.66 9.37 -2.49
C ASN A 112 8.10 9.05 -3.93
N TRP A 113 8.48 7.80 -4.21
CA TRP A 113 8.81 7.34 -5.57
C TRP A 113 7.62 7.52 -6.53
N ASN A 114 6.39 7.25 -6.10
CA ASN A 114 5.19 7.48 -6.91
C ASN A 114 5.06 8.95 -7.31
N SER A 115 5.20 9.87 -6.35
CA SER A 115 5.09 11.32 -6.56
C SER A 115 6.19 11.85 -7.49
N LEU A 116 7.44 11.47 -7.24
CA LEU A 116 8.60 11.88 -8.03
C LEU A 116 8.51 11.36 -9.47
N LEU A 117 8.24 10.06 -9.67
CA LEU A 117 8.15 9.47 -11.01
C LEU A 117 6.96 10.02 -11.79
N LEU A 118 5.78 10.17 -11.17
CA LEU A 118 4.60 10.80 -11.79
C LEU A 118 4.94 12.20 -12.31
N THR A 119 5.52 13.03 -11.44
CA THR A 119 5.84 14.43 -11.77
C THR A 119 6.91 14.51 -12.85
N SER A 120 7.98 13.72 -12.74
CA SER A 120 9.08 13.69 -13.73
C SER A 120 8.60 13.19 -15.10
N ILE A 121 7.84 12.09 -15.15
CA ILE A 121 7.32 11.53 -16.41
C ILE A 121 6.36 12.51 -17.09
N ASN A 122 5.41 13.10 -16.34
CA ASN A 122 4.50 14.10 -16.89
C ASN A 122 5.27 15.33 -17.41
N THR A 123 6.26 15.81 -16.68
CA THR A 123 7.09 16.94 -17.09
C THR A 123 7.85 16.64 -18.38
N ILE A 124 8.56 15.50 -18.45
CA ILE A 124 9.29 15.07 -19.66
C ILE A 124 8.33 14.93 -20.85
N THR A 125 7.19 14.28 -20.65
CA THR A 125 6.19 14.00 -21.70
C THR A 125 5.54 15.30 -22.22
N LEU A 126 5.24 16.25 -21.33
CA LEU A 126 4.65 17.54 -21.70
C LEU A 126 5.70 18.51 -22.30
N SER A 127 6.95 18.46 -21.83
CA SER A 127 8.07 19.16 -22.48
C SER A 127 8.29 18.65 -23.90
N ALA A 128 8.25 17.33 -24.11
CA ALA A 128 8.32 16.72 -25.45
C ALA A 128 7.17 17.19 -26.35
N ALA A 129 5.92 17.20 -25.83
CA ALA A 129 4.75 17.70 -26.56
C ALA A 129 4.87 19.19 -26.93
N THR A 130 5.40 19.99 -26.01
CA THR A 130 5.61 21.43 -26.21
C THR A 130 6.69 21.68 -27.26
N MET A 131 7.82 20.96 -27.19
CA MET A 131 8.89 21.02 -28.19
C MET A 131 8.43 20.56 -29.58
N ALA A 132 7.62 19.49 -29.64
CA ALA A 132 7.00 19.02 -30.88
C ALA A 132 6.00 20.04 -31.46
N GLY A 133 5.19 20.69 -30.61
CA GLY A 133 4.29 21.76 -31.00
C GLY A 133 5.04 22.98 -31.55
N ILE A 134 6.05 23.47 -30.82
CA ILE A 134 6.92 24.57 -31.27
C ILE A 134 7.61 24.21 -32.58
N ALA A 135 8.18 23.00 -32.71
CA ALA A 135 8.79 22.52 -33.94
C ALA A 135 7.82 22.57 -35.13
N SER A 136 6.57 22.10 -34.95
CA SER A 136 5.56 22.17 -36.01
C SER A 136 5.21 23.61 -36.44
N ALA A 137 5.11 24.54 -35.48
CA ALA A 137 4.76 25.93 -35.72
C ALA A 137 5.86 26.75 -36.42
N ILE A 138 7.14 26.37 -36.26
CA ILE A 138 8.29 27.09 -36.85
C ILE A 138 8.83 26.45 -38.13
N THR A 139 8.14 25.44 -38.68
CA THR A 139 8.56 24.70 -39.90
C THR A 139 8.85 25.59 -41.11
N SER A 140 8.17 26.73 -41.23
CA SER A 140 8.34 27.68 -42.34
C SER A 140 9.34 28.82 -42.05
N LEU A 141 10.02 28.82 -40.90
CA LEU A 141 10.85 29.94 -40.46
C LEU A 141 12.36 29.68 -40.73
N PRO A 142 13.02 30.45 -41.62
CA PRO A 142 14.43 30.24 -41.95
C PRO A 142 15.35 30.36 -40.72
N GLY A 143 16.28 29.42 -40.57
CA GLY A 143 17.24 29.41 -39.45
C GLY A 143 16.68 28.94 -38.11
N ALA A 144 15.41 28.52 -38.03
CA ALA A 144 14.82 27.97 -36.82
C ALA A 144 15.48 26.64 -36.37
N PRO A 145 15.57 26.34 -35.06
CA PRO A 145 16.22 25.13 -34.52
C PRO A 145 15.35 23.86 -34.63
N LEU A 146 14.72 23.66 -35.79
CA LEU A 146 13.72 22.61 -36.04
C LEU A 146 14.26 21.20 -35.71
N GLU A 147 15.42 20.84 -36.26
CA GLU A 147 16.03 19.52 -36.07
C GLU A 147 16.42 19.25 -34.62
N ALA A 148 16.88 20.28 -33.90
CA ALA A 148 17.23 20.16 -32.49
C ALA A 148 15.99 19.91 -31.61
N LEU A 149 14.90 20.64 -31.85
CA LEU A 149 13.62 20.45 -31.14
C LEU A 149 12.99 19.09 -31.47
N LYS A 150 13.09 18.65 -32.72
CA LYS A 150 12.63 17.33 -33.18
C LYS A 150 13.38 16.21 -32.46
N LEU A 151 14.71 16.24 -32.48
CA LEU A 151 15.55 15.24 -31.83
C LEU A 151 15.36 15.25 -30.30
N ALA A 152 15.28 16.42 -29.68
CA ALA A 152 15.04 16.55 -28.24
C ALA A 152 13.66 16.00 -27.81
N SER A 153 12.59 16.35 -28.53
CA SER A 153 11.24 15.82 -28.22
C SER A 153 11.14 14.32 -28.47
N THR A 154 11.74 13.79 -29.55
CA THR A 154 11.80 12.34 -29.81
C THR A 154 12.53 11.62 -28.66
N PHE A 155 13.70 12.12 -28.25
CA PHE A 155 14.46 11.54 -27.13
C PHE A 155 13.69 11.58 -25.81
N MET A 156 13.07 12.72 -25.48
CA MET A 156 12.24 12.85 -24.27
C MET A 156 11.05 11.88 -24.28
N TYR A 157 10.39 11.69 -25.42
CA TYR A 157 9.31 10.69 -25.52
C TYR A 157 9.79 9.26 -25.33
N LEU A 158 10.94 8.89 -25.91
CA LEU A 158 11.53 7.56 -25.71
C LEU A 158 11.93 7.35 -24.23
N ALA A 159 12.51 8.36 -23.58
CA ALA A 159 12.83 8.34 -22.15
C ALA A 159 11.56 8.19 -21.29
N ALA A 160 10.51 8.97 -21.55
CA ALA A 160 9.23 8.85 -20.87
C ALA A 160 8.57 7.49 -21.10
N THR A 161 8.65 6.93 -22.31
CA THR A 161 8.15 5.58 -22.63
C THR A 161 8.85 4.52 -21.77
N GLY A 162 10.19 4.55 -21.70
CA GLY A 162 10.97 3.63 -20.87
C GLY A 162 10.67 3.77 -19.38
N MET A 163 10.59 5.01 -18.89
CA MET A 163 10.23 5.30 -17.50
C MET A 163 8.82 4.83 -17.16
N LEU A 164 7.84 5.00 -18.05
CA LEU A 164 6.47 4.50 -17.88
C LEU A 164 6.43 2.97 -17.82
N VAL A 165 7.19 2.26 -18.66
CA VAL A 165 7.28 0.80 -18.59
C VAL A 165 7.83 0.34 -17.24
N ILE A 166 8.87 1.00 -16.73
CA ILE A 166 9.47 0.68 -15.42
C ILE A 166 8.51 1.03 -14.27
N MET A 167 7.92 2.23 -14.28
CA MET A 167 6.93 2.66 -13.27
C MET A 167 5.70 1.75 -13.27
N ASN A 168 5.28 1.27 -14.45
CA ASN A 168 4.22 0.28 -14.59
C ASN A 168 4.63 -1.13 -14.17
N LYS A 169 5.93 -1.46 -14.09
CA LYS A 169 6.38 -2.75 -13.53
C LYS A 169 6.50 -2.71 -12.02
N ILE A 170 6.96 -1.61 -11.44
CA ILE A 170 7.15 -1.44 -9.99
C ILE A 170 5.84 -1.03 -9.27
N GLN A 171 5.01 -0.24 -9.95
CA GLN A 171 3.79 0.41 -9.44
C GLN A 171 3.89 0.93 -7.99
N PRO A 172 4.65 2.01 -7.75
CA PRO A 172 5.01 2.42 -6.40
C PRO A 172 3.81 2.78 -5.50
N SER A 173 2.69 3.27 -6.05
CA SER A 173 1.46 3.53 -5.31
C SER A 173 0.77 2.26 -4.78
N GLN A 174 0.78 1.17 -5.54
CA GLN A 174 0.22 -0.11 -5.11
C GLN A 174 1.07 -0.71 -3.99
N LEU A 175 2.38 -0.79 -4.25
CA LEU A 175 3.35 -1.34 -3.31
C LEU A 175 3.39 -0.54 -2.01
N ALA A 176 3.23 0.79 -2.04
CA ALA A 176 3.12 1.60 -0.83
C ALA A 176 1.96 1.17 0.07
N GLU A 177 0.83 0.75 -0.51
CA GLU A 177 -0.34 0.29 0.24
C GLU A 177 -0.16 -1.13 0.79
N GLU A 178 0.44 -2.04 0.01
CA GLU A 178 0.87 -3.35 0.49
C GLU A 178 1.75 -3.22 1.75
N GLN A 179 2.70 -2.27 1.75
CA GLN A 179 3.55 -2.04 2.93
C GLN A 179 2.79 -1.42 4.12
N ARG A 180 1.81 -0.54 3.88
CA ARG A 180 0.94 -0.02 4.96
C ARG A 180 0.06 -1.11 5.55
N ASN A 181 -0.47 -2.01 4.71
CA ASN A 181 -1.21 -3.19 5.15
C ASN A 181 -0.35 -4.10 6.04
N ALA A 182 0.88 -4.41 5.61
CA ALA A 182 1.84 -5.18 6.39
C ALA A 182 2.17 -4.53 7.75
N ALA A 183 2.49 -3.23 7.74
CA ALA A 183 2.79 -2.49 8.97
C ALA A 183 1.61 -2.48 9.95
N ARG A 184 0.36 -2.38 9.45
CA ARG A 184 -0.86 -2.43 10.28
C ARG A 184 -1.05 -3.82 10.92
N LEU A 185 -0.91 -4.89 10.13
CA LEU A 185 -1.08 -6.27 10.62
C LEU A 185 0.01 -6.66 11.63
N LEU A 186 1.26 -6.23 11.39
CA LEU A 186 2.34 -6.39 12.37
C LEU A 186 2.09 -5.57 13.64
N LYS A 187 1.55 -4.35 13.54
CA LYS A 187 1.17 -3.55 14.71
C LYS A 187 0.05 -4.20 15.52
N GLN A 188 -0.92 -4.82 14.84
CA GLN A 188 -1.95 -5.63 15.50
C GLN A 188 -1.33 -6.83 16.22
N LEU A 189 -0.43 -7.57 15.57
CA LEU A 189 0.27 -8.71 16.16
C LEU A 189 1.15 -8.32 17.36
N GLU A 190 1.83 -7.17 17.29
CA GLU A 190 2.58 -6.58 18.40
C GLU A 190 1.68 -6.34 19.62
N SER A 191 0.48 -5.79 19.39
CA SER A 191 -0.53 -5.58 20.43
C SER A 191 -1.10 -6.90 20.95
N GLU A 192 -1.40 -7.88 20.10
CA GLU A 192 -1.87 -9.21 20.51
C GLU A 192 -0.84 -9.90 21.43
N ILE A 193 0.45 -9.89 21.06
CA ILE A 193 1.53 -10.46 21.87
C ILE A 193 1.68 -9.72 23.20
N LYS A 194 1.68 -8.38 23.19
CA LYS A 194 1.74 -7.56 24.43
C LYS A 194 0.59 -7.85 25.37
N THR A 195 -0.64 -7.93 24.85
CA THR A 195 -1.83 -8.28 25.64
C THR A 195 -1.74 -9.70 26.19
N LYS A 196 -1.28 -10.68 25.40
CA LYS A 196 -1.09 -12.07 25.86
C LYS A 196 -0.07 -12.15 27.01
N ILE A 197 1.06 -11.46 26.89
CA ILE A 197 2.10 -11.35 27.93
C ILE A 197 1.57 -10.68 29.20
N ALA A 198 0.68 -9.68 29.08
CA ALA A 198 0.17 -8.92 30.22
C ALA A 198 -0.96 -9.61 31.00
N ILE A 199 -1.78 -10.43 30.32
CA ILE A 199 -3.03 -10.99 30.89
C ILE A 199 -2.93 -12.50 31.15
N SER A 200 -2.04 -13.23 30.46
CA SER A 200 -1.93 -14.69 30.54
C SER A 200 -0.52 -15.13 30.89
N ASN A 201 -0.37 -16.36 31.39
CA ASN A 201 0.92 -17.07 31.34
C ASN A 201 1.08 -17.67 29.94
N PRO A 202 1.98 -17.16 29.09
CA PRO A 202 2.08 -17.65 27.72
C PRO A 202 2.72 -19.04 27.65
N THR A 203 2.38 -19.78 26.60
CA THR A 203 2.79 -21.16 26.37
C THR A 203 3.69 -21.28 25.13
N LEU A 204 4.28 -22.46 24.91
CA LEU A 204 4.97 -22.76 23.66
C LEU A 204 4.02 -22.72 22.45
N GLY A 205 2.72 -22.96 22.64
CA GLY A 205 1.70 -22.78 21.60
C GLY A 205 1.59 -21.32 21.15
N ASP A 206 1.58 -20.39 22.10
CA ASP A 206 1.53 -18.95 21.81
C ASP A 206 2.78 -18.45 21.07
N VAL A 207 3.96 -19.00 21.40
CA VAL A 207 5.21 -18.74 20.66
C VAL A 207 5.09 -19.19 19.20
N ASN A 208 4.55 -20.39 18.98
CA ASN A 208 4.38 -20.94 17.64
C ASN A 208 3.33 -20.17 16.84
N GLU A 209 2.16 -19.85 17.43
CA GLU A 209 1.12 -19.02 16.79
C GLU A 209 1.68 -17.64 16.41
N ALA A 210 2.41 -16.98 17.31
CA ALA A 210 3.03 -15.69 17.02
C ALA A 210 4.04 -15.79 15.87
N MET A 211 4.90 -16.81 15.86
CA MET A 211 5.87 -17.06 14.79
C MET A 211 5.17 -17.35 13.44
N GLU A 212 4.13 -18.18 13.44
CA GLU A 212 3.35 -18.50 12.23
C GLU A 212 2.63 -17.27 11.67
N LYS A 213 2.04 -16.43 12.53
CA LYS A 213 1.44 -15.15 12.15
C LYS A 213 2.45 -14.19 11.54
N VAL A 214 3.66 -14.07 12.11
CA VAL A 214 4.75 -13.28 11.51
C VAL A 214 5.08 -13.79 10.10
N LEU A 215 5.32 -15.09 9.96
CA LEU A 215 5.66 -15.70 8.66
C LEU A 215 4.49 -15.68 7.66
N ALA A 216 3.24 -15.61 8.12
CA ALA A 216 2.08 -15.45 7.26
C ALA A 216 2.00 -14.02 6.70
N ILE A 217 2.26 -12.99 7.51
CA ILE A 217 2.32 -11.60 7.04
C ILE A 217 3.47 -11.42 6.03
N ASP A 218 4.66 -11.99 6.30
CA ASP A 218 5.81 -11.94 5.37
C ASP A 218 5.49 -12.53 3.98
N ARG A 219 4.71 -13.62 3.95
CA ARG A 219 4.26 -14.27 2.70
C ARG A 219 3.14 -13.50 2.01
N ALA A 220 2.25 -12.86 2.77
CA ALA A 220 1.15 -12.07 2.25
C ALA A 220 1.62 -10.74 1.64
N TYR A 221 2.68 -10.14 2.19
CA TYR A 221 3.23 -8.86 1.75
C TYR A 221 4.77 -8.93 1.60
N PRO A 222 5.27 -9.72 0.63
CA PRO A 222 6.70 -9.93 0.45
C PRO A 222 7.42 -8.63 0.09
N LEU A 223 8.61 -8.42 0.66
CA LEU A 223 9.47 -7.29 0.29
C LEU A 223 10.01 -7.51 -1.15
N PRO A 224 9.72 -6.63 -2.14
CA PRO A 224 10.09 -6.88 -3.54
C PRO A 224 11.58 -6.79 -3.87
N LEU A 225 12.46 -6.79 -2.86
CA LEU A 225 13.91 -6.87 -3.03
C LEU A 225 14.37 -8.26 -3.49
N LEU A 226 13.53 -9.30 -3.34
CA LEU A 226 13.85 -10.71 -3.63
C LEU A 226 12.98 -11.33 -4.74
N GLY A 227 12.56 -10.54 -5.73
CA GLY A 227 12.05 -11.04 -7.02
C GLY A 227 10.65 -11.68 -7.03
N VAL A 228 10.09 -12.02 -5.87
CA VAL A 228 8.68 -12.43 -5.72
C VAL A 228 7.87 -11.22 -5.24
N MET A 229 7.11 -10.64 -6.14
CA MET A 229 6.13 -9.57 -5.87
C MET A 229 4.73 -10.16 -6.06
N LEU A 230 3.72 -9.62 -5.35
CA LEU A 230 2.34 -9.97 -5.64
C LEU A 230 2.01 -9.73 -7.12
N GLU A 231 1.13 -10.56 -7.69
CA GLU A 231 0.76 -10.39 -9.09
C GLU A 231 -0.01 -9.08 -9.28
N LYS A 232 0.65 -8.10 -9.87
CA LYS A 232 0.13 -6.75 -10.16
C LYS A 232 -1.24 -6.75 -10.86
N PHE A 233 -1.48 -7.73 -11.72
CA PHE A 233 -2.67 -7.85 -12.56
C PHE A 233 -3.21 -9.30 -12.53
N PRO A 234 -3.75 -9.75 -11.39
CA PRO A 234 -4.11 -11.14 -11.24
C PRO A 234 -5.24 -11.51 -12.20
N ALA A 235 -5.21 -12.74 -12.72
CA ALA A 235 -6.22 -13.23 -13.67
C ALA A 235 -7.64 -13.25 -13.04
N LYS A 236 -7.71 -13.42 -11.73
CA LYS A 236 -8.92 -13.36 -10.89
C LYS A 236 -8.58 -12.53 -9.65
N VAL A 237 -9.45 -11.60 -9.26
CA VAL A 237 -9.28 -10.88 -7.99
C VAL A 237 -9.76 -11.78 -6.87
N GLU A 238 -8.89 -12.02 -5.89
CA GLU A 238 -9.19 -12.82 -4.70
C GLU A 238 -8.94 -11.99 -3.43
N PRO A 239 -9.63 -12.30 -2.32
CA PRO A 239 -9.37 -11.68 -1.02
C PRO A 239 -7.89 -11.79 -0.62
N ALA A 240 -7.38 -10.80 0.12
CA ALA A 240 -6.11 -10.96 0.81
C ALA A 240 -6.24 -12.02 1.93
N VAL A 241 -5.25 -12.88 2.08
CA VAL A 241 -5.18 -13.92 3.13
C VAL A 241 -3.87 -13.74 3.86
N TRP A 242 -3.92 -13.51 5.18
CA TRP A 242 -2.76 -13.10 5.98
C TRP A 242 -2.59 -13.85 7.30
N TRP A 243 -3.57 -14.65 7.72
CA TRP A 243 -3.46 -15.57 8.86
C TRP A 243 -3.42 -17.03 8.37
N PRO A 244 -2.72 -17.93 9.06
CA PRO A 244 -2.79 -19.36 8.76
C PRO A 244 -4.19 -19.91 9.09
N GLU A 245 -4.64 -20.91 8.32
CA GLU A 245 -5.84 -21.68 8.68
C GLU A 245 -5.62 -22.36 10.03
N LYS A 246 -6.49 -22.09 11.01
CA LYS A 246 -6.42 -22.71 12.33
C LYS A 246 -6.67 -24.22 12.20
N GLN A 247 -5.69 -25.04 12.60
CA GLN A 247 -5.90 -26.49 12.67
C GLN A 247 -6.92 -26.82 13.76
N ARG A 248 -8.03 -27.46 13.35
CA ARG A 248 -9.09 -27.95 14.22
C ARG A 248 -8.53 -28.95 15.23
N THR A 249 -8.48 -28.57 16.51
CA THR A 249 -7.98 -29.44 17.58
C THR A 249 -9.17 -30.03 18.34
N SER A 250 -9.49 -31.30 18.08
CA SER A 250 -10.64 -31.95 18.72
C SER A 250 -10.33 -32.33 20.18
N ALA A 251 -10.71 -31.46 21.12
CA ALA A 251 -10.72 -31.72 22.55
C ALA A 251 -12.13 -32.11 23.06
N LYS A 252 -12.24 -32.51 24.34
CA LYS A 252 -13.42 -33.20 24.87
C LYS A 252 -14.43 -32.23 25.47
N GLN A 253 -15.71 -32.43 25.15
CA GLN A 253 -16.82 -31.66 25.70
C GLN A 253 -16.81 -31.62 27.24
N GLN A 254 -16.56 -30.44 27.81
CA GLN A 254 -17.06 -30.04 29.13
C GLN A 254 -18.18 -29.01 28.95
N VAL A 255 -19.31 -29.26 29.61
CA VAL A 255 -20.52 -28.45 29.47
C VAL A 255 -20.44 -27.25 30.42
N TYR A 256 -19.75 -26.20 29.99
CA TYR A 256 -19.74 -24.89 30.63
C TYR A 256 -20.39 -23.83 29.73
N LYS A 257 -21.17 -22.91 30.31
CA LYS A 257 -21.83 -21.83 29.55
C LYS A 257 -20.84 -20.70 29.21
N ASN A 258 -20.16 -20.81 28.07
CA ASN A 258 -19.17 -19.82 27.62
C ASN A 258 -19.80 -18.63 26.84
N GLY A 259 -20.76 -17.91 27.42
CA GLY A 259 -21.36 -16.69 26.84
C GLY A 259 -22.16 -16.83 25.53
N TRP A 260 -22.08 -17.96 24.84
CA TRP A 260 -22.85 -18.26 23.63
C TRP A 260 -24.31 -18.62 23.96
N SER A 261 -25.25 -18.01 23.24
CA SER A 261 -26.66 -18.38 23.20
C SER A 261 -27.05 -18.81 21.78
N VAL A 262 -28.21 -19.47 21.62
CA VAL A 262 -28.69 -19.92 20.30
C VAL A 262 -28.99 -18.71 19.42
N GLU A 263 -29.56 -17.66 20.00
CA GLU A 263 -29.84 -16.39 19.35
C GLU A 263 -28.54 -15.75 18.82
N LEU A 264 -27.48 -15.73 19.64
CA LEU A 264 -26.18 -15.20 19.22
C LEU A 264 -25.55 -16.03 18.10
N GLU A 265 -25.69 -17.36 18.12
CA GLU A 265 -25.23 -18.20 17.02
C GLU A 265 -25.99 -17.91 15.71
N GLU A 266 -27.31 -17.75 15.78
CA GLU A 266 -28.14 -17.39 14.62
C GLU A 266 -27.81 -15.99 14.08
N GLU A 267 -27.65 -15.00 14.97
CA GLU A 267 -27.22 -13.65 14.63
C GLU A 267 -25.86 -13.67 13.92
N MET A 268 -24.89 -14.43 14.44
CA MET A 268 -23.55 -14.54 13.84
C MET A 268 -23.54 -15.23 12.47
N ARG A 269 -24.36 -16.28 12.26
CA ARG A 269 -24.57 -16.90 10.94
C ARG A 269 -25.17 -15.92 9.93
N GLU A 270 -26.05 -15.05 10.41
CA GLU A 270 -26.69 -14.04 9.59
C GLU A 270 -25.73 -12.89 9.24
N ILE A 271 -24.87 -12.47 10.16
CA ILE A 271 -23.77 -11.54 9.87
C ILE A 271 -22.84 -12.10 8.77
N ILE A 272 -22.46 -13.39 8.83
CA ILE A 272 -21.68 -14.03 7.74
C ILE A 272 -22.36 -13.85 6.37
N ARG A 273 -23.69 -14.06 6.28
CA ARG A 273 -24.45 -13.89 5.04
C ARG A 273 -24.39 -12.48 4.49
N VAL A 274 -24.53 -11.47 5.36
CA VAL A 274 -24.40 -10.05 4.95
C VAL A 274 -22.99 -9.77 4.48
N LEU A 275 -21.96 -10.15 5.24
CA LEU A 275 -20.55 -9.94 4.87
C LEU A 275 -20.17 -10.62 3.55
N GLU A 276 -20.80 -11.74 3.20
CA GLU A 276 -20.57 -12.44 1.93
C GLU A 276 -21.13 -11.62 0.76
N ILE A 277 -22.44 -11.38 0.80
CA ILE A 277 -23.24 -10.89 -0.33
C ILE A 277 -23.08 -9.38 -0.53
N LYS A 278 -22.89 -8.63 0.56
CA LYS A 278 -22.90 -7.17 0.57
C LYS A 278 -21.51 -6.58 0.61
N ASP A 279 -20.67 -7.05 1.51
CA ASP A 279 -19.34 -6.46 1.70
C ASP A 279 -18.31 -7.12 0.77
N LYS A 280 -18.01 -8.41 0.97
CA LYS A 280 -16.91 -9.11 0.28
C LYS A 280 -17.09 -9.13 -1.24
N ASP A 281 -18.25 -9.57 -1.74
CA ASP A 281 -18.50 -9.69 -3.18
C ASP A 281 -18.45 -8.33 -3.91
N ASP A 282 -18.93 -7.26 -3.27
CA ASP A 282 -18.86 -5.92 -3.87
C ASP A 282 -17.43 -5.37 -3.91
N TYR A 283 -16.61 -5.59 -2.88
CA TYR A 283 -15.20 -5.23 -2.93
C TYR A 283 -14.42 -6.05 -3.96
N LEU A 284 -14.70 -7.35 -4.14
CA LEU A 284 -14.10 -8.13 -5.22
C LEU A 284 -14.51 -7.60 -6.61
N ARG A 285 -15.80 -7.28 -6.79
CA ARG A 285 -16.35 -6.69 -8.03
C ARG A 285 -15.77 -5.31 -8.34
N LEU A 286 -15.50 -4.49 -7.32
CA LEU A 286 -14.80 -3.20 -7.45
C LEU A 286 -13.31 -3.39 -7.75
N GLY A 287 -12.66 -4.36 -7.08
CA GLY A 287 -11.29 -4.78 -7.34
C GLY A 287 -11.06 -5.19 -8.80
N GLU A 288 -11.96 -6.02 -9.37
CA GLU A 288 -11.89 -6.39 -10.79
C GLU A 288 -11.92 -5.17 -11.73
N LYS A 289 -12.81 -4.20 -11.45
CA LYS A 289 -12.91 -2.97 -12.24
C LYS A 289 -11.63 -2.15 -12.13
N ALA A 290 -11.07 -2.02 -10.93
CA ALA A 290 -9.81 -1.32 -10.68
C ALA A 290 -8.62 -1.99 -11.41
N VAL A 291 -8.50 -3.32 -11.37
CA VAL A 291 -7.49 -4.08 -12.12
C VAL A 291 -7.63 -3.86 -13.63
N LYS A 292 -8.84 -3.98 -14.17
CA LYS A 292 -9.12 -3.79 -15.60
C LYS A 292 -8.74 -2.36 -16.04
N LEU A 293 -9.08 -1.34 -15.26
CA LEU A 293 -8.70 0.05 -15.50
C LEU A 293 -7.18 0.25 -15.43
N ASN A 294 -6.52 -0.15 -14.34
CA ASN A 294 -5.07 -0.03 -14.16
C ASN A 294 -4.30 -0.77 -15.28
N LYS A 295 -4.78 -1.93 -15.73
CA LYS A 295 -4.19 -2.68 -16.86
C LYS A 295 -4.32 -1.95 -18.19
N GLY A 296 -5.49 -1.37 -18.47
CA GLY A 296 -5.70 -0.53 -19.65
C GLY A 296 -4.77 0.70 -19.67
N LEU A 297 -4.71 1.44 -18.57
CA LEU A 297 -3.86 2.63 -18.44
C LEU A 297 -2.36 2.30 -18.53
N ALA A 298 -1.93 1.21 -17.90
CA ALA A 298 -0.53 0.74 -17.93
C ALA A 298 -0.03 0.36 -19.32
N ILE A 299 -0.95 0.03 -20.25
CA ILE A 299 -0.66 -0.24 -21.65
C ILE A 299 -0.76 1.07 -22.46
N ALA A 300 -1.82 1.86 -22.24
CA ALA A 300 -2.08 3.09 -22.98
C ALA A 300 -0.97 4.15 -22.79
N GLY A 301 -0.45 4.33 -21.58
CA GLY A 301 0.58 5.34 -21.30
C GLY A 301 1.84 5.18 -22.18
N PRO A 302 2.55 4.04 -22.11
CA PRO A 302 3.69 3.74 -22.98
C PRO A 302 3.38 3.77 -24.48
N LEU A 303 2.18 3.34 -24.91
CA LEU A 303 1.80 3.40 -26.32
C LEU A 303 1.63 4.84 -26.81
N LEU A 304 1.00 5.71 -26.01
CA LEU A 304 0.78 7.11 -26.36
C LEU A 304 2.08 7.91 -26.38
N THR A 305 3.03 7.66 -25.46
CA THR A 305 4.37 8.26 -25.52
C THR A 305 5.21 7.72 -26.68
N GLY A 306 5.11 6.42 -26.99
CA GLY A 306 5.75 5.83 -28.16
C GLY A 306 5.22 6.41 -29.49
N LEU A 307 3.91 6.61 -29.61
CA LEU A 307 3.30 7.33 -30.74
C LEU A 307 3.73 8.81 -30.78
N GLY A 308 3.91 9.45 -29.61
CA GLY A 308 4.51 10.78 -29.50
C GLY A 308 5.94 10.84 -30.05
N ALA A 309 6.79 9.84 -29.74
CA ALA A 309 8.14 9.73 -30.30
C ALA A 309 8.13 9.59 -31.83
N ILE A 310 7.25 8.73 -32.35
CA ILE A 310 7.07 8.53 -33.80
C ILE A 310 6.60 9.84 -34.45
N GLY A 311 5.53 10.46 -33.93
CA GLY A 311 5.01 11.73 -34.45
C GLY A 311 6.07 12.83 -34.47
N SER A 312 6.80 12.99 -33.36
CA SER A 312 7.95 13.90 -33.24
C SER A 312 9.00 13.65 -34.33
N ALA A 313 9.46 12.41 -34.51
CA ALA A 313 10.51 12.07 -35.48
C ALA A 313 10.16 12.46 -36.93
N PHE A 314 8.87 12.44 -37.31
CA PHE A 314 8.38 12.73 -38.66
C PHE A 314 7.85 14.16 -38.89
N LEU A 315 7.99 15.08 -37.91
CA LEU A 315 7.49 16.46 -37.99
C LEU A 315 8.01 17.28 -39.18
N ALA A 316 9.19 16.96 -39.70
CA ALA A 316 9.83 17.70 -40.81
C ALA A 316 9.78 16.95 -42.15
N SER A 317 9.14 15.78 -42.24
CA SER A 317 9.30 14.87 -43.39
C SER A 317 8.41 15.20 -44.60
N SER A 318 7.38 16.05 -44.47
CA SER A 318 6.60 16.60 -45.58
C SER A 318 5.68 17.75 -45.14
N PRO A 319 5.40 18.74 -46.02
CA PRO A 319 4.61 19.94 -45.69
C PRO A 319 3.11 19.70 -45.42
N HIS A 320 2.63 18.45 -45.51
CA HIS A 320 1.24 18.04 -45.22
C HIS A 320 1.14 16.98 -44.11
N ASN A 321 2.18 16.80 -43.28
CA ASN A 321 2.21 15.80 -42.20
C ASN A 321 1.37 16.19 -40.96
N SER A 322 0.10 16.56 -41.14
CA SER A 322 -0.83 16.88 -40.04
C SER A 322 -0.93 15.75 -39.01
N TRP A 323 -0.81 14.48 -39.44
CA TRP A 323 -0.80 13.31 -38.56
C TRP A 323 0.41 13.29 -37.62
N ALA A 324 1.61 13.66 -38.09
CA ALA A 324 2.83 13.65 -37.29
C ALA A 324 2.79 14.71 -36.18
N MET A 325 2.27 15.90 -36.51
CA MET A 325 1.97 16.96 -35.54
C MET A 325 0.93 16.49 -34.51
N VAL A 326 -0.18 15.89 -34.95
CA VAL A 326 -1.21 15.38 -34.03
C VAL A 326 -0.65 14.31 -33.10
N LEU A 327 0.07 13.30 -33.60
CA LEU A 327 0.69 12.29 -32.74
C LEU A 327 1.75 12.90 -31.80
N GLY A 328 2.62 13.76 -32.33
CA GLY A 328 3.72 14.39 -31.60
C GLY A 328 3.28 15.37 -30.51
N VAL A 329 2.05 15.91 -30.56
CA VAL A 329 1.51 16.82 -29.53
C VAL A 329 0.42 16.13 -28.69
N MET A 330 -0.60 15.58 -29.33
CA MET A 330 -1.74 14.94 -28.65
C MET A 330 -1.32 13.63 -27.98
N GLY A 331 -0.39 12.87 -28.56
CA GLY A 331 0.14 11.63 -27.96
C GLY A 331 0.74 11.90 -26.58
N GLY A 332 1.58 12.94 -26.44
CA GLY A 332 2.11 13.35 -25.15
C GLY A 332 1.08 13.94 -24.19
N ALA A 333 0.18 14.80 -24.67
CA ALA A 333 -0.87 15.37 -23.83
C ALA A 333 -1.75 14.27 -23.23
N MET A 334 -2.21 13.33 -24.05
CA MET A 334 -3.02 12.18 -23.62
C MET A 334 -2.23 11.20 -22.74
N ALA A 335 -0.95 10.96 -23.03
CA ALA A 335 -0.09 10.14 -22.18
C ALA A 335 0.05 10.73 -20.77
N SER A 336 0.25 12.05 -20.64
CA SER A 336 0.30 12.73 -19.34
C SER A 336 -1.03 12.63 -18.59
N VAL A 337 -2.18 12.72 -19.28
CA VAL A 337 -3.50 12.48 -18.66
C VAL A 337 -3.61 11.03 -18.18
N VAL A 338 -3.28 10.04 -19.01
CA VAL A 338 -3.32 8.61 -18.64
C VAL A 338 -2.41 8.31 -17.45
N ASN A 339 -1.19 8.83 -17.44
CA ASN A 339 -0.24 8.68 -16.33
C ASN A 339 -0.76 9.33 -15.04
N THR A 340 -1.39 10.49 -15.15
CA THR A 340 -2.02 11.20 -14.02
C THR A 340 -3.21 10.43 -13.46
N VAL A 341 -4.11 9.91 -14.30
CA VAL A 341 -5.23 9.08 -13.84
C VAL A 341 -4.71 7.80 -13.16
N GLN A 342 -3.73 7.12 -13.75
CA GLN A 342 -3.23 5.84 -13.24
C GLN A 342 -2.47 5.98 -11.91
N HIS A 343 -1.45 6.83 -11.88
CA HIS A 343 -0.50 6.93 -10.77
C HIS A 343 -0.79 8.11 -9.83
N GLY A 344 -1.35 9.20 -10.35
CA GLY A 344 -1.83 10.34 -9.56
C GLY A 344 -3.20 10.07 -8.91
N GLY A 345 -4.11 9.41 -9.62
CA GLY A 345 -5.34 8.83 -9.07
C GLY A 345 -5.13 7.53 -8.28
N GLN A 346 -3.87 7.07 -8.15
CA GLN A 346 -3.45 5.93 -7.33
C GLN A 346 -4.29 4.66 -7.53
N VAL A 347 -4.66 4.32 -8.77
CA VAL A 347 -5.57 3.19 -9.09
C VAL A 347 -5.06 1.84 -8.53
N GLY A 348 -3.75 1.70 -8.34
CA GLY A 348 -3.14 0.57 -7.63
C GLY A 348 -3.45 0.48 -6.15
N MET A 349 -3.31 1.61 -5.45
CA MET A 349 -3.67 1.72 -4.03
C MET A 349 -5.16 1.41 -3.84
N VAL A 350 -6.01 1.89 -4.76
CA VAL A 350 -7.45 1.61 -4.77
C VAL A 350 -7.75 0.12 -5.00
N PHE A 351 -7.01 -0.55 -5.90
CA PHE A 351 -7.13 -2.00 -6.07
C PHE A 351 -6.75 -2.78 -4.80
N GLU A 352 -5.60 -2.49 -4.19
CA GLU A 352 -5.17 -3.17 -2.96
C GLU A 352 -6.06 -2.84 -1.76
N MET A 353 -6.64 -1.63 -1.70
CA MET A 353 -7.67 -1.29 -0.71
C MET A 353 -8.89 -2.22 -0.86
N TYR A 354 -9.43 -2.40 -2.06
CA TYR A 354 -10.55 -3.31 -2.30
C TYR A 354 -10.20 -4.78 -2.00
N ARG A 355 -9.03 -5.25 -2.44
CA ARG A 355 -8.54 -6.60 -2.14
C ARG A 355 -8.30 -6.83 -0.64
N SER A 356 -7.77 -5.84 0.07
CA SER A 356 -7.56 -5.87 1.52
C SER A 356 -8.88 -5.87 2.28
N ASN A 357 -9.87 -5.07 1.87
CA ASN A 357 -11.20 -5.05 2.48
C ASN A 357 -11.91 -6.41 2.27
N ALA A 358 -11.89 -6.97 1.07
CA ALA A 358 -12.41 -8.32 0.83
C ALA A 358 -11.70 -9.39 1.68
N GLY A 359 -10.37 -9.25 1.89
CA GLY A 359 -9.58 -10.07 2.81
C GLY A 359 -10.03 -9.94 4.26
N PHE A 360 -10.34 -8.72 4.70
CA PHE A 360 -10.83 -8.45 6.05
C PHE A 360 -12.19 -9.13 6.29
N PHE A 361 -13.13 -9.03 5.35
CA PHE A 361 -14.41 -9.71 5.46
C PHE A 361 -14.28 -11.23 5.43
N LYS A 362 -13.42 -11.78 4.55
CA LYS A 362 -13.11 -13.21 4.58
C LYS A 362 -12.56 -13.66 5.94
N MET A 363 -11.61 -12.92 6.51
CA MET A 363 -11.02 -13.21 7.82
C MET A 363 -12.04 -13.10 8.96
N MET A 364 -12.97 -12.15 8.89
CA MET A 364 -14.11 -12.06 9.83
C MET A 364 -15.02 -13.28 9.72
N GLN A 365 -15.38 -13.70 8.50
CA GLN A 365 -16.22 -14.87 8.25
C GLN A 365 -15.57 -16.15 8.79
N GLU A 366 -14.32 -16.42 8.42
CA GLU A 366 -13.56 -17.58 8.90
C GLU A 366 -13.43 -17.57 10.44
N SER A 367 -13.29 -16.39 11.05
CA SER A 367 -13.25 -16.26 12.51
C SER A 367 -14.61 -16.53 13.17
N ILE A 368 -15.73 -16.16 12.54
CA ILE A 368 -17.07 -16.46 13.06
C ILE A 368 -17.39 -17.95 12.85
N GLU A 369 -17.16 -18.48 11.65
CA GLU A 369 -17.36 -19.90 11.32
C GLU A 369 -16.53 -20.81 12.23
N SER A 370 -15.25 -20.50 12.45
CA SER A 370 -14.40 -21.27 13.38
C SER A 370 -14.93 -21.29 14.81
N ASN A 371 -15.59 -20.23 15.30
CA ASN A 371 -16.21 -20.24 16.62
C ASN A 371 -17.55 -20.98 16.63
N LEU A 372 -18.35 -20.89 15.56
CA LEU A 372 -19.63 -21.59 15.42
C LEU A 372 -19.48 -23.11 15.22
N GLU A 373 -18.39 -23.57 14.59
CA GLU A 373 -18.11 -24.98 14.35
C GLU A 373 -17.35 -25.68 15.48
N GLU A 374 -16.58 -24.93 16.28
CA GLU A 374 -15.84 -25.51 17.41
C GLU A 374 -16.83 -26.14 18.40
N ARG A 375 -16.58 -27.39 18.80
CA ARG A 375 -17.44 -28.18 19.69
C ARG A 375 -16.95 -28.17 21.13
N ASP A 376 -15.70 -27.80 21.36
CA ASP A 376 -15.18 -27.55 22.70
C ASP A 376 -15.49 -26.11 23.13
N MET A 377 -16.37 -25.97 24.11
CA MET A 377 -16.79 -24.67 24.64
C MET A 377 -15.66 -23.90 25.33
N GLU A 378 -14.59 -24.56 25.77
CA GLU A 378 -13.41 -23.90 26.36
C GLU A 378 -12.43 -23.39 25.28
N MET A 379 -12.49 -23.96 24.07
CA MET A 379 -11.67 -23.53 22.92
C MET A 379 -12.32 -22.38 22.11
N ARG A 380 -13.64 -22.18 22.25
CA ARG A 380 -14.34 -21.00 21.71
C ARG A 380 -13.93 -19.72 22.42
N GLU A 381 -13.80 -18.63 21.65
CA GLU A 381 -13.78 -17.29 22.24
C GLU A 381 -15.11 -17.03 22.95
N ASN A 382 -15.08 -16.34 24.10
CA ASN A 382 -16.29 -16.10 24.89
C ASN A 382 -17.33 -15.32 24.08
N GLY A 383 -18.57 -15.81 24.04
CA GLY A 383 -19.61 -15.27 23.14
C GLY A 383 -19.83 -13.76 23.25
N GLU A 384 -19.92 -13.21 24.46
CA GLU A 384 -20.15 -11.78 24.68
C GLU A 384 -18.95 -10.92 24.26
N VAL A 385 -17.73 -11.40 24.55
CA VAL A 385 -16.47 -10.75 24.13
C VAL A 385 -16.32 -10.82 22.61
N PHE A 386 -16.68 -11.95 22.01
CA PHE A 386 -16.63 -12.17 20.56
C PHE A 386 -17.65 -11.30 19.82
N GLU A 387 -18.89 -11.19 20.32
CA GLU A 387 -19.90 -10.27 19.78
C GLU A 387 -19.41 -8.82 19.79
N MET A 388 -18.87 -8.37 20.94
CA MET A 388 -18.29 -7.02 21.07
C MET A 388 -17.14 -6.79 20.08
N LYS A 389 -16.27 -7.78 19.91
CA LYS A 389 -15.14 -7.74 18.97
C LYS A 389 -15.62 -7.63 17.51
N VAL A 390 -16.59 -8.46 17.10
CA VAL A 390 -17.21 -8.39 15.76
C VAL A 390 -17.89 -7.04 15.54
N ALA A 391 -18.67 -6.55 16.51
CA ALA A 391 -19.36 -5.27 16.41
C ALA A 391 -18.36 -4.11 16.22
N LEU A 392 -17.32 -4.04 17.06
CA LEU A 392 -16.29 -3.01 16.98
C LEU A 392 -15.46 -3.10 15.69
N GLN A 393 -15.12 -4.31 15.23
CA GLN A 393 -14.41 -4.51 13.96
C GLN A 393 -15.25 -4.12 12.73
N LEU A 394 -16.59 -4.16 12.82
CA LEU A 394 -17.51 -3.67 11.78
C LEU A 394 -17.93 -2.21 11.99
N GLY A 395 -17.43 -1.52 13.02
CA GLY A 395 -17.77 -0.12 13.32
C GLY A 395 -19.20 0.10 13.83
N ARG A 396 -19.79 -0.92 14.47
CA ARG A 396 -21.17 -0.93 14.96
C ARG A 396 -21.21 -1.04 16.49
N SER A 397 -22.30 -0.57 17.09
CA SER A 397 -22.65 -1.00 18.45
C SER A 397 -23.21 -2.44 18.44
N LEU A 398 -23.29 -3.08 19.61
CA LEU A 398 -23.93 -4.40 19.76
C LEU A 398 -25.37 -4.38 19.21
N SER A 399 -26.19 -3.38 19.59
CA SER A 399 -27.57 -3.27 19.12
C SER A 399 -27.70 -3.04 17.61
N GLU A 400 -26.74 -2.34 17.00
CA GLU A 400 -26.69 -2.16 15.54
C GLU A 400 -26.25 -3.43 14.80
N LEU A 401 -25.36 -4.25 15.40
CA LEU A 401 -24.98 -5.55 14.84
C LEU A 401 -26.19 -6.50 14.82
N ARG A 402 -26.88 -6.65 15.96
CA ARG A 402 -28.13 -7.43 16.05
C ARG A 402 -29.24 -6.90 15.14
N GLY A 403 -29.27 -5.58 14.92
CA GLY A 403 -30.14 -4.93 13.95
C GLY A 403 -29.90 -5.39 12.50
N VAL A 404 -28.63 -5.53 12.09
CA VAL A 404 -28.26 -6.08 10.77
C VAL A 404 -28.64 -7.55 10.65
N ALA A 405 -28.37 -8.36 11.67
CA ALA A 405 -28.81 -9.75 11.67
C ALA A 405 -30.34 -9.84 11.53
N THR A 406 -31.09 -9.11 12.36
CA THR A 406 -32.56 -9.09 12.30
C THR A 406 -33.09 -8.59 10.94
N SER A 407 -32.44 -7.62 10.30
CA SER A 407 -32.86 -7.10 9.00
C SER A 407 -32.58 -8.10 7.88
N SER A 408 -31.46 -8.82 7.93
CA SER A 408 -31.11 -9.87 6.98
C SER A 408 -31.98 -11.11 7.11
N LEU A 409 -32.32 -11.53 8.33
CA LEU A 409 -33.28 -12.63 8.55
C LEU A 409 -34.66 -12.32 7.94
N ARG A 410 -35.07 -11.04 7.92
CA ARG A 410 -36.35 -10.59 7.36
C ARG A 410 -36.32 -10.36 5.84
N LYS A 411 -35.22 -9.84 5.29
CA LYS A 411 -35.09 -9.45 3.87
C LYS A 411 -34.37 -10.50 3.01
N GLY A 412 -33.65 -11.44 3.61
CA GLY A 412 -32.87 -12.47 2.90
C GLY A 412 -31.83 -11.87 1.96
N LYS A 413 -32.08 -11.96 0.65
CA LYS A 413 -31.17 -11.40 -0.37
C LYS A 413 -31.42 -9.91 -0.68
N ASP A 414 -32.55 -9.36 -0.27
CA ASP A 414 -32.94 -7.96 -0.52
C ASP A 414 -32.41 -7.01 0.58
N VAL A 415 -31.34 -7.41 1.27
CA VAL A 415 -30.66 -6.57 2.26
C VAL A 415 -29.96 -5.43 1.56
N GLU A 416 -30.37 -4.20 1.85
CA GLU A 416 -29.75 -3.00 1.29
C GLU A 416 -28.52 -2.57 2.09
N GLU A 417 -28.53 -2.80 3.41
CA GLU A 417 -27.49 -2.38 4.36
C GLU A 417 -26.21 -3.24 4.27
N PHE A 418 -25.05 -2.62 4.43
CA PHE A 418 -23.75 -3.30 4.52
C PHE A 418 -23.50 -3.80 5.95
N GLY A 419 -22.76 -4.89 6.10
CA GLY A 419 -22.36 -5.39 7.42
C GLY A 419 -21.37 -4.42 8.09
N SER A 420 -20.43 -3.86 7.32
CA SER A 420 -19.53 -2.81 7.77
C SER A 420 -20.17 -1.42 7.83
N LYS A 421 -19.70 -0.58 8.74
CA LYS A 421 -19.83 0.89 8.70
C LYS A 421 -18.49 1.62 8.48
N LEU A 422 -17.37 0.89 8.42
CA LEU A 422 -16.01 1.47 8.40
C LEU A 422 -15.45 1.74 7.00
N PHE A 423 -16.01 1.13 5.96
CA PHE A 423 -15.42 1.04 4.62
C PHE A 423 -16.45 1.32 3.51
#